data_AF-A0A3P6SZ48-F1
#
_entry.id   AF-A0A3P6SZ48-F1
#
_cell.length_a   1.000
_cell.length_b   1.000
_cell.length_c   1.000
_cell.angle_alpha   90.00
_cell.angle_beta   90.00
_cell.angle_gamma   90.00
#
_symmetry.space_group_name_H-M   'P 1'
#
loop_
_entity.id
_entity.type
_entity.pdbx_description
1 polymer ?
#
loop_
_entity_poly.entity_id
_entity_poly.type
_entity_poly.pdbx_seq_one_letter_code
_entity_poly.pdbx_strand_id
1 'polypeptide(L)'
;MYTGILGVCVVAEAIGLGYFFGDPKALPAKVTVIMEKALQDYGKPEVQLAGATFVWDYLMTSDNDYCCGLEGYTNFTGKALPKACCAKDNKLPEKCELAEAEKLKVIGCQTKIDKFLEEKKKLFLIAPIILVVVQVILVILLIV
;
A
#
# COMPACT_ATOMS: atom_id res chain seq x y z
N MET A 1 26.24 23.94 8.52
CA MET A 1 26.02 22.52 8.16
C MET A 1 24.55 22.12 8.20
N TYR A 2 23.85 22.33 9.32
CA TYR A 2 22.44 21.94 9.49
C TYR A 2 21.50 22.57 8.43
N THR A 3 21.62 23.87 8.18
CA THR A 3 20.85 24.59 7.15
C THR A 3 21.09 24.07 5.73
N GLY A 4 22.30 23.61 5.44
CA GLY A 4 22.64 23.02 4.13
C GLY A 4 21.97 21.66 3.92
N ILE A 5 21.97 20.81 4.95
CA ILE A 5 21.28 19.51 4.91
C ILE A 5 19.77 19.72 4.73
N LEU A 6 19.18 20.63 5.50
CA LEU A 6 17.76 20.96 5.36
C LEU A 6 17.42 21.49 3.96
N GLY A 7 18.25 22.37 3.39
CA GLY A 7 18.05 22.89 2.03
C GLY A 7 18.06 21.77 0.98
N VAL A 8 18.97 20.81 1.09
CA VAL A 8 19.00 19.63 0.20
C VAL A 8 17.76 18.76 0.37
N CYS A 9 17.31 18.53 1.61
CA CYS A 9 16.08 17.78 1.89
C CYS A 9 14.85 18.45 1.24
N VAL A 10 14.68 19.77 1.40
CA VAL A 10 13.55 20.51 0.80
C VAL A 10 13.52 20.36 -0.72
N VAL A 11 14.68 20.49 -1.39
CA VAL A 11 14.77 20.33 -2.85
C VAL A 11 14.41 18.90 -3.26
N ALA A 12 14.94 17.90 -2.55
CA ALA A 12 14.64 16.49 -2.82
C ALA A 12 13.15 16.16 -2.61
N GLU A 13 12.55 16.66 -1.54
CA GLU A 13 11.12 16.47 -1.23
C GLU A 13 10.23 17.15 -2.28
N ALA A 14 10.55 18.38 -2.70
CA ALA A 14 9.82 19.08 -3.74
C ALA A 14 9.85 18.34 -5.09
N ILE A 15 11.03 17.83 -5.49
CA ILE A 15 11.18 17.00 -6.69
C ILE A 15 10.39 15.70 -6.55
N GLY A 16 10.50 15.03 -5.40
CA GLY A 16 9.75 13.81 -5.11
C GLY A 16 8.24 14.01 -5.19
N LEU A 17 7.73 15.09 -4.59
CA LEU A 17 6.31 15.43 -4.66
C LEU A 17 5.86 15.70 -6.09
N GLY A 18 6.63 16.47 -6.85
CA GLY A 18 6.35 16.72 -8.27
C GLY A 18 6.31 15.44 -9.10
N TYR A 19 7.25 14.52 -8.87
CA TYR A 19 7.31 13.25 -9.60
C TYR A 19 6.17 12.29 -9.21
N PHE A 20 5.92 12.08 -7.92
CA PHE A 20 4.92 11.10 -7.46
C PHE A 20 3.48 11.59 -7.64
N PHE A 21 3.24 12.89 -7.44
CA PHE A 21 1.88 13.46 -7.49
C PHE A 21 1.60 14.26 -8.77
N GLY A 22 2.60 14.52 -9.60
CA GLY A 22 2.42 15.21 -10.89
C GLY A 22 1.79 14.32 -11.97
N ASP A 23 2.04 13.00 -11.95
CA ASP A 23 1.38 12.04 -12.82
C ASP A 23 0.34 11.22 -12.03
N PRO A 24 -0.96 11.31 -12.35
CA PRO A 24 -2.02 10.57 -11.64
C PRO A 24 -1.87 9.05 -11.72
N LYS A 25 -1.07 8.51 -12.66
CA LYS A 25 -0.83 7.07 -12.83
C LYS A 25 0.46 6.58 -12.19
N ALA A 26 1.40 7.47 -11.88
CA ALA A 26 2.70 7.08 -11.34
C ALA A 26 2.56 6.48 -9.93
N LEU A 27 1.75 7.09 -9.07
CA LEU A 27 1.57 6.62 -7.70
C LEU A 27 0.89 5.23 -7.64
N PRO A 28 -0.27 4.99 -8.27
CA PRO A 28 -0.89 3.65 -8.29
C PRO A 28 0.03 2.58 -8.84
N ALA A 29 0.67 2.82 -10.00
CA ALA A 29 1.57 1.84 -10.60
C ALA A 29 2.74 1.45 -9.68
N LYS A 30 3.34 2.42 -8.98
CA LYS A 30 4.42 2.13 -8.03
C LYS A 30 3.93 1.39 -6.78
N VAL A 31 2.77 1.76 -6.25
CA VAL A 31 2.16 1.07 -5.10
C VAL A 31 1.82 -0.37 -5.48
N THR A 32 1.23 -0.61 -6.66
CA THR A 32 0.95 -1.96 -7.17
C THR A 32 2.21 -2.83 -7.18
N VAL A 33 3.32 -2.33 -7.70
CA VAL A 33 4.60 -3.09 -7.73
C VAL A 33 5.12 -3.38 -6.32
N ILE A 34 5.03 -2.42 -5.40
CA ILE A 34 5.45 -2.62 -4.01
C ILE A 34 4.56 -3.67 -3.32
N MET A 35 3.25 -3.58 -3.52
CA MET A 35 2.26 -4.51 -2.96
C MET A 35 2.45 -5.91 -3.53
N GLU A 36 2.69 -6.03 -4.84
CA GLU A 36 3.02 -7.31 -5.49
C GLU A 36 4.27 -7.93 -4.87
N LYS A 37 5.33 -7.13 -4.65
CA LYS A 37 6.54 -7.61 -3.98
C LYS A 37 6.25 -8.05 -2.55
N ALA A 38 5.47 -7.28 -1.79
CA ALA A 38 5.05 -7.67 -0.44
C ALA A 38 4.20 -8.97 -0.46
N LEU A 39 3.43 -9.20 -1.51
CA LEU A 39 2.63 -10.43 -1.68
C LEU A 39 3.51 -11.66 -1.89
N GLN A 40 4.64 -11.50 -2.58
CA GLN A 40 5.62 -12.59 -2.73
C GLN A 40 6.20 -13.03 -1.38
N ASP A 41 6.22 -12.14 -0.40
CA ASP A 41 6.70 -12.39 0.96
C ASP A 41 5.61 -12.79 1.95
N TYR A 42 4.35 -12.80 1.52
CA TYR A 42 3.21 -13.18 2.34
C TYR A 42 3.36 -14.61 2.92
N GLY A 43 3.11 -14.73 4.22
CA GLY A 43 3.13 -16.02 4.94
C GLY A 43 4.52 -16.60 5.19
N LYS A 44 5.61 -15.88 4.85
CA LYS A 44 6.96 -16.32 5.20
C LYS A 44 7.21 -16.18 6.71
N PRO A 45 7.90 -17.14 7.36
CA PRO A 45 8.07 -17.18 8.82
C PRO A 45 9.09 -16.16 9.35
N GLU A 46 9.79 -15.45 8.47
CA GLU A 46 10.80 -14.46 8.84
C GLU A 46 10.14 -13.23 9.48
N VAL A 47 10.57 -12.87 10.70
CA VAL A 47 9.99 -11.76 11.48
C VAL A 47 9.98 -10.43 10.71
N GLN A 48 10.99 -10.22 9.86
CA GLN A 48 11.10 -9.03 9.00
C GLN A 48 9.98 -8.95 7.95
N LEU A 49 9.37 -10.07 7.61
CA LEU A 49 8.31 -10.21 6.60
C LEU A 49 6.91 -10.33 7.20
N ALA A 50 6.80 -10.38 8.54
CA ALA A 50 5.52 -10.40 9.24
C ALA A 50 4.66 -9.17 8.91
N GLY A 51 5.29 -8.02 8.64
CA GLY A 51 4.59 -6.81 8.22
C GLY A 51 3.87 -6.96 6.88
N ALA A 52 4.45 -7.71 5.94
CA ALA A 52 3.83 -7.94 4.63
C ALA A 52 2.54 -8.77 4.76
N THR A 53 2.57 -9.82 5.59
CA THR A 53 1.39 -10.63 5.91
C THR A 53 0.30 -9.78 6.58
N PHE A 54 0.66 -8.96 7.57
CA PHE A 54 -0.29 -8.09 8.25
C PHE A 54 -0.96 -7.06 7.31
N VAL A 55 -0.17 -6.39 6.48
CA VAL A 55 -0.69 -5.40 5.52
C VAL A 55 -1.67 -6.05 4.55
N TRP A 56 -1.34 -7.22 4.04
CA TRP A 56 -2.21 -7.96 3.12
C TRP A 56 -3.48 -8.49 3.79
N ASP A 57 -3.38 -9.04 5.01
CA ASP A 57 -4.56 -9.48 5.77
C ASP A 57 -5.51 -8.31 6.06
N TYR A 58 -4.96 -7.16 6.44
CA TYR A 58 -5.75 -5.95 6.66
C TYR A 58 -6.42 -5.49 5.36
N LEU A 59 -5.66 -5.41 4.26
CA LEU A 59 -6.20 -4.98 2.96
C LEU A 59 -7.33 -5.90 2.49
N MET A 60 -7.13 -7.21 2.60
CA MET A 60 -8.09 -8.21 2.15
C MET A 60 -9.36 -8.29 3.00
N THR A 61 -9.33 -7.81 4.25
CA THR A 61 -10.46 -7.91 5.20
C THR A 61 -11.10 -6.57 5.58
N SER A 62 -10.48 -5.45 5.23
CA SER A 62 -10.95 -4.11 5.59
C SER A 62 -12.30 -3.76 4.93
N ASP A 63 -13.10 -2.98 5.66
CA ASP A 63 -14.33 -2.32 5.20
C ASP A 63 -15.47 -3.25 4.71
N ASN A 64 -15.45 -4.52 5.12
CA ASN A 64 -16.37 -5.57 4.62
C ASN A 64 -16.34 -5.74 3.10
N ASP A 65 -15.30 -5.24 2.43
CA ASP A 65 -15.07 -5.38 0.99
C ASP A 65 -13.92 -6.37 0.80
N TYR A 66 -14.25 -7.66 0.79
CA TYR A 66 -13.27 -8.72 0.76
C TYR A 66 -12.67 -8.88 -0.65
N CYS A 67 -11.35 -8.92 -0.71
CA CYS A 67 -10.60 -9.18 -1.93
C CYS A 67 -9.51 -10.23 -1.67
N CYS A 68 -8.97 -10.81 -2.73
CA CYS A 68 -7.98 -11.89 -2.64
C CYS A 68 -6.77 -11.61 -3.52
N GLY A 69 -5.60 -11.47 -2.91
CA GLY A 69 -4.35 -11.25 -3.66
C GLY A 69 -4.41 -9.98 -4.52
N LEU A 70 -3.50 -9.84 -5.47
CA LEU A 70 -3.50 -8.69 -6.36
C LEU A 70 -4.52 -8.89 -7.49
N GLU A 71 -4.44 -10.03 -8.16
CA GLU A 71 -5.30 -10.42 -9.29
C GLU A 71 -6.27 -11.55 -8.94
N GLY A 72 -6.11 -12.17 -7.76
CA GLY A 72 -6.95 -13.26 -7.29
C GLY A 72 -6.19 -14.32 -6.49
N TYR A 73 -6.83 -15.47 -6.32
CA TYR A 73 -6.29 -16.61 -5.56
C TYR A 73 -5.03 -17.24 -6.19
N THR A 74 -4.82 -17.03 -7.50
CA THR A 74 -3.66 -17.54 -8.25
C THR A 74 -2.33 -17.00 -7.72
N ASN A 75 -2.34 -15.86 -7.01
CA ASN A 75 -1.15 -15.32 -6.36
C ASN A 75 -0.65 -16.17 -5.17
N PHE A 76 -1.46 -17.14 -4.70
CA PHE A 76 -1.15 -18.00 -3.55
C PHE A 76 -0.92 -19.47 -3.91
N THR A 77 -0.73 -19.80 -5.20
CA THR A 77 -0.45 -21.18 -5.60
C THR A 77 0.81 -21.71 -4.90
N GLY A 78 0.68 -22.79 -4.12
CA GLY A 78 1.76 -23.37 -3.33
C GLY A 78 2.03 -22.70 -1.98
N LYS A 79 1.16 -21.76 -1.56
CA LYS A 79 1.22 -21.09 -0.25
C LYS A 79 -0.09 -21.29 0.53
N ALA A 80 -0.06 -20.98 1.83
CA ALA A 80 -1.29 -20.92 2.62
C ALA A 80 -2.20 -19.79 2.10
N LEU A 81 -3.47 -20.11 1.86
CA LEU A 81 -4.44 -19.11 1.44
C LEU A 81 -4.96 -18.28 2.62
N PRO A 82 -5.06 -16.95 2.46
CA PRO A 82 -5.77 -16.10 3.39
C PRO A 82 -7.26 -16.47 3.44
N LYS A 83 -7.87 -16.36 4.63
CA LYS A 83 -9.32 -16.63 4.82
C LYS A 83 -10.20 -15.72 3.95
N ALA A 84 -9.73 -14.50 3.67
CA ALA A 84 -10.42 -13.53 2.82
C ALA A 84 -10.64 -14.03 1.39
N CYS A 85 -9.80 -14.93 0.90
CA CYS A 85 -9.94 -15.52 -0.43
C CYS A 85 -11.12 -16.48 -0.58
N CYS A 86 -11.72 -16.89 0.53
CA CYS A 86 -12.95 -17.69 0.54
C CYS A 86 -14.09 -16.95 1.24
N ALA A 87 -14.03 -15.61 1.30
CA ALA A 87 -15.13 -14.83 1.86
C ALA A 87 -16.41 -15.02 1.04
N LYS A 88 -17.52 -15.28 1.75
CA LYS A 88 -18.84 -15.46 1.14
C LYS A 88 -19.87 -14.69 1.97
N ASP A 89 -20.74 -13.94 1.30
CA ASP A 89 -21.80 -13.14 1.95
C ASP A 89 -21.26 -12.26 3.11
N ASN A 90 -20.08 -11.65 2.90
CA ASN A 90 -19.34 -10.86 3.88
C ASN A 90 -18.96 -11.60 5.17
N LYS A 91 -18.76 -12.91 5.10
CA LYS A 91 -18.28 -13.73 6.22
C LYS A 91 -16.98 -14.44 5.85
N LEU A 92 -16.06 -14.46 6.81
CA LEU A 92 -14.80 -15.20 6.71
C LEU A 92 -15.01 -16.65 7.19
N PRO A 93 -14.63 -17.65 6.39
CA PRO A 93 -14.68 -19.04 6.82
C PRO A 93 -13.55 -19.35 7.81
N GLU A 94 -13.66 -20.47 8.51
CA GLU A 94 -12.63 -20.91 9.46
C GLU A 94 -11.33 -21.30 8.75
N LYS A 95 -11.46 -21.92 7.56
CA LYS A 95 -10.38 -22.34 6.67
C LYS A 95 -10.74 -21.96 5.23
N CYS A 96 -9.73 -21.80 4.39
CA CYS A 96 -9.89 -21.53 2.96
C CYS A 96 -8.99 -22.49 2.18
N GLU A 97 -9.61 -23.32 1.34
CA GLU A 97 -8.88 -24.23 0.44
C GLU A 97 -8.89 -23.69 -0.99
N LEU A 98 -7.88 -24.08 -1.78
CA LEU A 98 -7.73 -23.67 -3.19
C LEU A 98 -9.00 -23.93 -4.01
N ALA A 99 -9.61 -25.11 -3.85
CA ALA A 99 -10.81 -25.49 -4.60
C ALA A 99 -12.04 -24.62 -4.25
N GLU A 100 -12.09 -24.07 -3.03
CA GLU A 100 -13.16 -23.18 -2.61
C GLU A 100 -12.92 -21.75 -3.12
N ALA A 101 -11.68 -21.27 -3.03
CA ALA A 101 -11.29 -19.98 -3.58
C ALA A 101 -11.51 -19.91 -5.11
N GLU A 102 -11.20 -21.00 -5.82
CA GLU A 102 -11.45 -21.12 -7.27
C GLU A 102 -12.95 -21.09 -7.62
N LYS A 103 -13.81 -21.68 -6.78
CA LYS A 103 -15.27 -21.64 -6.99
C LYS A 103 -15.85 -20.25 -6.73
N LEU A 104 -15.38 -19.59 -5.68
CA LEU A 104 -15.90 -18.29 -5.25
C LEU A 104 -15.41 -17.13 -6.14
N LYS A 105 -14.25 -17.28 -6.79
CA LYS A 105 -13.65 -16.27 -7.69
C LYS A 105 -13.69 -14.86 -7.09
N VAL A 106 -13.26 -14.76 -5.82
CA VAL A 106 -13.14 -13.47 -5.13
C VAL A 106 -12.24 -12.55 -5.94
N ILE A 107 -12.67 -11.31 -6.13
CA ILE A 107 -11.97 -10.32 -6.94
C ILE A 107 -10.58 -10.00 -6.37
N GLY A 108 -9.64 -9.66 -7.25
CA GLY A 108 -8.33 -9.14 -6.85
C GLY A 108 -8.42 -7.81 -6.12
N CYS A 109 -7.46 -7.54 -5.23
CA CYS A 109 -7.41 -6.29 -4.47
C CYS A 109 -6.94 -5.08 -5.29
N GLN A 110 -6.53 -5.25 -6.55
CA GLN A 110 -6.02 -4.13 -7.36
C GLN A 110 -7.02 -2.97 -7.46
N THR A 111 -8.29 -3.24 -7.78
CA THR A 111 -9.34 -2.21 -7.84
C THR A 111 -9.52 -1.50 -6.48
N LYS A 112 -9.38 -2.24 -5.38
CA LYS A 112 -9.49 -1.69 -4.03
C LYS A 112 -8.31 -0.77 -3.71
N ILE A 113 -7.09 -1.17 -4.08
CA ILE A 113 -5.88 -0.35 -3.94
C ILE A 113 -6.02 0.93 -4.76
N ASP A 114 -6.40 0.82 -6.03
CA ASP A 114 -6.54 1.97 -6.93
C ASP A 114 -7.58 2.95 -6.40
N LYS A 115 -8.76 2.46 -6.00
CA LYS A 115 -9.81 3.28 -5.38
C LYS A 115 -9.32 3.96 -4.10
N PHE A 116 -8.63 3.23 -3.22
CA PHE A 116 -8.09 3.79 -1.98
C PHE A 116 -7.08 4.91 -2.27
N LEU A 117 -6.17 4.70 -3.23
CA LEU A 117 -5.19 5.71 -3.63
C LEU A 117 -5.87 6.92 -4.27
N GLU A 118 -6.87 6.74 -5.12
CA GLU A 118 -7.59 7.86 -5.72
C GLU A 118 -8.36 8.70 -4.69
N GLU A 119 -9.05 8.05 -3.76
CA GLU A 119 -9.81 8.74 -2.70
C GLU A 119 -8.90 9.42 -1.67
N LYS A 120 -7.78 8.78 -1.33
CA LYS A 120 -6.88 9.24 -0.26
C LYS A 120 -5.64 9.99 -0.77
N LYS A 121 -5.42 10.14 -2.08
CA LYS A 121 -4.23 10.85 -2.63
C LYS A 121 -4.05 12.25 -2.02
N LYS A 122 -5.14 12.97 -1.80
CA LYS A 122 -5.10 14.31 -1.18
C LYS A 122 -4.61 14.23 0.26
N LEU A 123 -5.04 13.21 1.01
CA LEU A 123 -4.60 12.99 2.39
C LEU A 123 -3.11 12.64 2.44
N PHE A 124 -2.64 11.79 1.52
CA PHE A 124 -1.22 11.45 1.39
C PHE A 124 -0.35 12.64 0.95
N LEU A 125 -0.92 13.62 0.25
CA LEU A 125 -0.22 14.84 -0.15
C LEU A 125 -0.10 15.87 0.99
N ILE A 126 -1.07 15.91 1.90
CA ILE A 126 -1.08 16.91 3.00
C ILE A 126 0.13 16.76 3.92
N ALA A 127 0.44 15.54 4.36
CA ALA A 127 1.55 15.29 5.28
C ALA A 127 2.92 15.79 4.75
N PRO A 128 3.35 15.43 3.53
CA PRO A 128 4.62 15.92 2.99
C PRO A 128 4.59 17.41 2.65
N ILE A 129 3.44 18.00 2.28
CA ILE A 129 3.35 19.46 2.13
C ILE A 129 3.62 20.17 3.47
N ILE A 130 3.00 19.71 4.56
CA ILE A 130 3.24 20.26 5.89
C ILE A 130 4.72 20.15 6.26
N LEU A 131 5.34 18.99 6.00
CA LEU A 131 6.75 18.77 6.23
C LEU A 131 7.63 19.78 5.48
N VAL A 132 7.40 19.96 4.18
CA VAL A 132 8.14 20.93 3.35
C VAL A 132 7.95 22.36 3.87
N VAL A 133 6.72 22.76 4.22
CA VAL A 133 6.45 24.10 4.75
C VAL A 133 7.20 24.35 6.06
N VAL A 134 7.19 23.39 6.99
CA VAL A 134 7.92 23.47 8.25
C VAL A 134 9.43 23.56 7.99
N GLN A 135 9.97 22.74 7.09
CA GLN A 135 11.40 22.79 6.74
C GLN A 135 11.79 24.14 6.14
N VAL A 136 10.97 24.73 5.26
CA VAL A 136 11.23 26.06 4.68
C VAL A 136 11.25 27.14 5.76
N ILE A 137 10.29 27.13 6.69
CA ILE A 137 10.26 28.07 7.82
C ILE A 137 11.53 27.94 8.66
N LEU A 138 11.95 26.71 8.99
CA LEU A 138 13.18 26.46 9.74
C LEU A 138 14.43 26.96 9.00
N VAL A 139 14.52 26.76 7.69
CA VAL A 139 15.63 27.29 6.89
C VAL A 139 15.68 28.82 6.96
N ILE A 140 14.54 29.50 6.81
CA ILE A 140 14.48 30.97 6.88
C ILE A 140 14.92 31.45 8.27
N LEU A 141 14.38 30.87 9.34
CA LEU A 141 14.69 31.25 10.73
C LEU A 141 16.15 30.99 11.13
N LEU A 142 16.84 30.06 10.46
CA LEU A 142 18.24 29.74 10.73
C LEU A 142 19.22 30.53 9.86
N ILE A 143 18.73 31.23 8.83
CA ILE A 143 19.52 32.11 7.96
C ILE A 143 19.44 33.57 8.42
N VAL A 144 18.26 34.00 8.91
CA VAL A 144 18.02 35.31 9.52
C VAL A 144 18.65 35.38 10.90
#